data_AF-A0AAW9X957-F1
#
_entry.id   AF-A0AAW9X957-F1
#
_cell.length_a   1.000
_cell.length_b   1.000
_cell.length_c   1.000
_cell.angle_alpha   90.00
_cell.angle_beta   90.00
_cell.angle_gamma   90.00
#
_symmetry.space_group_name_H-M   'P 1'
#
loop_
_entity.id
_entity.type
_entity.pdbx_description
1 polymer ?
#
loop_
_entity_poly.entity_id
_entity_poly.type
_entity_poly.pdbx_seq_one_letter_code
_entity_poly.pdbx_strand_id
1 'polypeptide(L)'
;MDALPGLLLAFSHRPKETFPLILNFGATELALPVARVWHRFAGQRNLARQWILQWPEHTATALIPLVFVKPCDNSEAALFALRLLYEQGHSELLQTVANRWDRADMWPALEKILTQNPMEIYPARIPKAPDFWHPQMWSRPRLITNNQTVT
;
A
#
# COMPACT_ATOMS: atom_id res chain seq x y z
N MET A 1 -27.69 14.72 -5.56
CA MET A 1 -27.79 13.66 -6.59
C MET A 1 -26.46 12.93 -6.53
N ASP A 2 -26.35 11.95 -5.64
CA ASP A 2 -25.05 11.39 -5.26
C ASP A 2 -24.65 10.29 -6.24
N ALA A 3 -24.03 10.67 -7.35
CA ALA A 3 -23.50 9.72 -8.35
C ALA A 3 -22.21 9.01 -7.88
N LEU A 4 -21.62 9.48 -6.77
CA LEU A 4 -20.35 9.01 -6.21
C LEU A 4 -20.34 7.52 -5.82
N PRO A 5 -21.34 6.96 -5.10
CA PRO A 5 -21.37 5.53 -4.79
C PRO A 5 -21.47 4.65 -6.05
N GLY A 6 -22.21 5.10 -7.08
CA GLY A 6 -22.29 4.39 -8.36
C GLY A 6 -20.94 4.34 -9.08
N LEU A 7 -20.18 5.44 -9.04
CA LEU A 7 -18.83 5.51 -9.60
C LEU A 7 -17.83 4.62 -8.83
N LEU A 8 -17.90 4.60 -7.51
CA LEU A 8 -17.08 3.73 -6.66
C LEU A 8 -17.35 2.24 -6.95
N LEU A 9 -18.61 1.89 -7.18
CA LEU A 9 -19.02 0.52 -7.52
C LEU A 9 -18.56 0.14 -8.93
N ALA A 10 -18.69 1.04 -9.92
CA ALA A 10 -18.13 0.82 -11.25
C ALA A 10 -16.61 0.64 -11.22
N PHE A 11 -15.92 1.43 -10.40
CA PHE A 11 -14.47 1.35 -10.23
C PHE A 11 -14.01 0.02 -9.60
N SER A 12 -14.76 -0.52 -8.64
CA SER A 12 -14.44 -1.82 -8.04
C SER A 12 -14.57 -2.98 -9.03
N HIS A 13 -15.55 -2.91 -9.94
CA HIS A 13 -15.76 -3.94 -10.98
C HIS A 13 -14.83 -3.80 -12.18
N ARG A 14 -14.52 -2.57 -12.61
CA ARG A 14 -13.69 -2.29 -13.80
C ARG A 14 -12.73 -1.13 -13.56
N PRO A 15 -11.63 -1.35 -12.82
CA PRO A 15 -10.69 -0.28 -12.50
C PRO A 15 -10.00 0.29 -13.74
N LYS A 16 -9.69 -0.54 -14.74
CA LYS A 16 -9.00 -0.12 -15.99
C LYS A 16 -9.79 0.86 -16.84
N GLU A 17 -11.09 0.62 -17.00
CA GLU A 17 -11.97 1.45 -17.85
C GLU A 17 -12.42 2.72 -17.12
N THR A 18 -12.56 2.65 -15.80
CA THR A 18 -13.10 3.73 -14.98
C THR A 18 -12.02 4.71 -14.49
N PHE A 19 -10.75 4.30 -14.49
CA PHE A 19 -9.62 5.14 -14.06
C PHE A 19 -9.50 6.52 -14.75
N PRO A 20 -9.61 6.64 -16.09
CA PRO A 20 -9.51 7.94 -16.73
C PRO A 20 -10.69 8.87 -16.40
N LEU A 21 -11.85 8.32 -16.01
CA LEU A 21 -13.03 9.11 -15.63
C LEU A 21 -12.87 9.73 -14.24
N ILE A 22 -12.25 9.00 -13.30
CA ILE A 22 -12.03 9.49 -11.91
C ILE A 22 -10.91 10.53 -11.80
N LEU A 23 -10.08 10.72 -12.85
CA LEU A 23 -9.04 11.77 -12.87
C LEU A 23 -9.61 13.18 -12.68
N ASN A 24 -10.83 13.43 -13.15
CA ASN A 24 -11.49 14.74 -13.04
C ASN A 24 -12.23 14.93 -11.71
N PHE A 25 -12.30 13.90 -10.84
CA PHE A 25 -13.04 13.94 -9.59
C PHE A 25 -12.10 13.75 -8.38
N GLY A 26 -11.97 14.82 -7.59
CA GLY A 26 -11.24 14.81 -6.32
C GLY A 26 -12.19 14.53 -5.15
N ALA A 27 -12.40 13.25 -4.81
CA ALA A 27 -13.18 12.87 -3.63
C ALA A 27 -12.32 12.08 -2.64
N THR A 28 -12.52 12.31 -1.34
CA THR A 28 -11.81 11.59 -0.26
C THR A 28 -12.08 10.08 -0.31
N GLU A 29 -13.30 9.68 -0.66
CA GLU A 29 -13.70 8.27 -0.79
C GLU A 29 -12.96 7.52 -1.91
N LEU A 30 -12.46 8.25 -2.93
CA LEU A 30 -11.68 7.66 -4.03
C LEU A 30 -10.21 7.43 -3.67
N ALA A 31 -9.70 8.10 -2.64
CA ALA A 31 -8.29 8.02 -2.27
C ALA A 31 -7.84 6.61 -1.90
N LEU A 32 -8.65 5.86 -1.14
CA LEU A 32 -8.31 4.48 -0.76
C LEU A 32 -8.34 3.52 -1.96
N PRO A 33 -9.40 3.48 -2.79
CA PRO A 33 -9.40 2.71 -4.03
C PRO A 33 -8.22 3.03 -4.96
N VAL A 34 -7.87 4.31 -5.12
CA VAL A 34 -6.73 4.74 -5.95
C VAL A 34 -5.40 4.27 -5.35
N ALA A 35 -5.21 4.42 -4.03
CA ALA A 35 -4.02 3.94 -3.33
C ALA A 35 -3.84 2.42 -3.46
N ARG A 36 -4.94 1.65 -3.35
CA ARG A 36 -4.93 0.20 -3.60
C ARG A 36 -4.51 -0.13 -5.03
N VAL A 37 -5.02 0.61 -6.01
CA VAL A 37 -4.65 0.36 -7.40
C VAL A 37 -3.17 0.67 -7.64
N TRP A 38 -2.67 1.75 -7.04
CA TRP A 38 -1.26 2.11 -7.10
C TRP A 38 -0.34 1.06 -6.48
N HIS A 39 -0.75 0.46 -5.35
CA HIS A 39 0.00 -0.58 -4.65
C HIS A 39 -0.04 -1.93 -5.39
N ARG A 40 -1.21 -2.35 -5.89
CA ARG A 40 -1.42 -3.71 -6.41
C ARG A 40 -1.27 -3.86 -7.93
N PHE A 41 -1.56 -2.82 -8.72
CA PHE A 41 -1.62 -2.95 -10.19
C PHE A 41 -0.55 -2.09 -10.89
N ALA A 42 0.55 -2.74 -11.29
CA ALA A 42 1.64 -2.09 -12.01
C ALA A 42 1.19 -1.36 -13.30
N GLY A 43 0.24 -1.92 -14.05
CA GLY A 43 -0.22 -1.36 -15.33
C GLY A 43 -1.00 -0.04 -15.23
N GLN A 44 -1.58 0.28 -14.06
CA GLN A 44 -2.33 1.53 -13.82
C GLN A 44 -1.61 2.46 -12.85
N ARG A 45 -0.39 2.09 -12.44
CA ARG A 45 0.38 2.80 -11.42
C ARG A 45 0.66 4.26 -11.81
N ASN A 46 0.85 4.54 -13.10
CA ASN A 46 1.07 5.90 -13.58
C ASN A 46 -0.18 6.78 -13.45
N LEU A 47 -1.37 6.26 -13.77
CA LEU A 47 -2.62 6.99 -13.63
C LEU A 47 -2.97 7.21 -12.16
N ALA A 48 -2.77 6.20 -11.32
CA ALA A 48 -2.98 6.33 -9.88
C ALA A 48 -2.00 7.34 -9.25
N ARG A 49 -0.74 7.35 -9.70
CA ARG A 49 0.24 8.37 -9.30
C ARG A 49 -0.21 9.77 -9.72
N GLN A 50 -0.67 9.95 -10.96
CA GLN A 50 -1.17 11.24 -11.44
C GLN A 50 -2.33 11.76 -10.59
N TRP A 51 -3.30 10.90 -10.26
CA TRP A 51 -4.42 11.28 -9.39
C TRP A 51 -3.95 11.71 -7.99
N ILE A 52 -3.06 10.94 -7.36
CA ILE A 52 -2.52 11.24 -6.01
C ILE A 52 -1.82 12.60 -6.01
N LEU A 53 -1.05 12.91 -7.05
CA LEU A 53 -0.32 14.19 -7.16
C LEU A 53 -1.23 15.36 -7.54
N GLN A 54 -2.32 15.09 -8.26
CA GLN A 54 -3.31 16.11 -8.60
C GLN A 54 -4.16 16.49 -7.39
N TRP A 55 -4.45 15.54 -6.48
CA TRP A 55 -5.31 15.74 -5.31
C TRP A 55 -4.63 15.35 -3.98
N PRO A 56 -3.53 16.01 -3.58
CA PRO A 56 -2.76 15.64 -2.40
C PRO A 56 -3.55 15.82 -1.09
N GLU A 57 -4.37 16.86 -0.96
CA GLU A 57 -5.17 17.11 0.26
C GLU A 57 -6.25 16.04 0.50
N HIS A 58 -6.95 15.64 -0.57
CA HIS A 58 -8.00 14.63 -0.51
C HIS A 58 -7.39 13.26 -0.16
N THR A 59 -6.24 12.98 -0.76
CA THR A 59 -5.45 11.78 -0.48
C THR A 59 -4.99 11.75 0.97
N ALA A 60 -4.38 12.84 1.45
CA ALA A 60 -3.92 12.95 2.83
C ALA A 60 -5.05 12.77 3.84
N THR A 61 -6.18 13.47 3.64
CA THR A 61 -7.30 13.45 4.58
C THR A 61 -7.87 12.05 4.75
N ALA A 62 -8.02 11.29 3.67
CA ALA A 62 -8.56 9.94 3.73
C ALA A 62 -7.55 8.89 4.21
N LEU A 63 -6.27 9.02 3.84
CA LEU A 63 -5.26 7.98 4.08
C LEU A 63 -4.55 8.10 5.42
N ILE A 64 -4.36 9.32 5.95
CA ILE A 64 -3.72 9.54 7.24
C ILE A 64 -4.34 8.70 8.37
N PRO A 65 -5.67 8.73 8.61
CA PRO A 65 -6.25 7.92 9.67
C PRO A 65 -6.07 6.41 9.45
N LEU A 66 -6.02 5.95 8.20
CA LEU A 66 -5.89 4.53 7.86
C LEU A 66 -4.52 3.94 8.21
N VAL A 67 -3.46 4.75 8.22
CA VAL A 67 -2.11 4.28 8.60
C VAL A 67 -2.02 3.91 10.08
N PHE A 68 -2.82 4.54 10.93
CA PHE A 68 -2.84 4.27 12.37
C PHE A 68 -3.79 3.13 12.78
N VAL A 69 -4.56 2.58 11.84
CA VAL A 69 -5.38 1.40 12.06
C VAL A 69 -4.49 0.15 12.02
N LYS A 70 -5.00 -0.97 12.53
CA LYS A 70 -4.35 -2.29 12.46
C LYS A 70 -3.71 -2.54 11.08
N PRO A 71 -2.47 -3.05 11.02
CA PRO A 71 -1.78 -3.30 9.75
C PRO A 71 -2.61 -4.27 8.90
N CYS A 72 -2.93 -3.83 7.68
CA CYS A 72 -3.63 -4.55 6.64
C CYS A 72 -3.20 -4.03 5.27
N ASP A 73 -3.53 -4.74 4.19
CA ASP A 73 -3.22 -4.32 2.81
C ASP A 73 -3.64 -2.87 2.51
N ASN A 74 -4.70 -2.39 3.16
CA ASN A 74 -5.21 -1.03 2.98
C ASN A 74 -4.33 0.02 3.67
N SER A 75 -3.86 -0.27 4.89
CA SER A 75 -2.96 0.63 5.62
C SER A 75 -1.59 0.68 4.95
N GLU A 76 -1.13 -0.45 4.38
CA GLU A 76 0.09 -0.48 3.57
C GLU A 76 -0.05 0.36 2.31
N ALA A 77 -1.13 0.17 1.54
CA ALA A 77 -1.41 0.99 0.37
C ALA A 77 -1.52 2.48 0.70
N ALA A 78 -2.12 2.82 1.84
CA ALA A 78 -2.21 4.18 2.36
C ALA A 78 -0.83 4.76 2.68
N LEU A 79 0.00 4.02 3.40
CA LEU A 79 1.37 4.41 3.77
C LEU A 79 2.23 4.64 2.53
N PHE A 80 2.17 3.72 1.56
CA PHE A 80 2.86 3.87 0.29
C PHE A 80 2.48 5.20 -0.37
N ALA A 81 1.18 5.49 -0.50
CA ALA A 81 0.72 6.70 -1.17
C ALA A 81 1.13 7.99 -0.43
N LEU A 82 1.15 7.96 0.92
CA LEU A 82 1.65 9.09 1.71
C LEU A 82 3.17 9.27 1.57
N ARG A 83 3.93 8.17 1.47
CA ARG A 83 5.37 8.23 1.19
C ARG A 83 5.66 8.86 -0.18
N LEU A 84 4.86 8.54 -1.20
CA LEU A 84 4.96 9.22 -2.49
C LEU A 84 4.74 10.73 -2.36
N LEU A 85 3.74 11.19 -1.59
CA LEU A 85 3.50 12.63 -1.37
C LEU A 85 4.67 13.30 -0.64
N TYR A 86 5.21 12.61 0.37
CA TYR A 86 6.38 13.06 1.13
C TYR A 86 7.63 13.21 0.25
N GLU A 87 7.92 12.21 -0.60
CA GLU A 87 9.02 12.25 -1.57
C GLU A 87 8.89 13.39 -2.60
N GLN A 88 7.67 13.83 -2.88
CA GLN A 88 7.40 14.95 -3.79
C GLN A 88 7.41 16.32 -3.08
N GLY A 89 7.78 16.37 -1.80
CA GLY A 89 7.89 17.61 -1.03
C GLY A 89 6.59 18.13 -0.41
N HIS A 90 5.52 17.32 -0.35
CA HIS A 90 4.23 17.75 0.21
C HIS A 90 4.15 17.58 1.74
N SER A 91 5.27 17.67 2.46
CA SER A 91 5.33 17.46 3.92
C SER A 91 4.49 18.48 4.70
N GLU A 92 4.54 19.76 4.33
CA GLU A 92 3.78 20.84 4.98
C GLU A 92 2.26 20.64 4.88
N LEU A 93 1.80 20.14 3.73
CA LEU A 93 0.40 19.82 3.49
C LEU A 93 -0.04 18.63 4.35
N LEU A 94 0.78 17.58 4.41
CA LEU A 94 0.51 16.43 5.28
C LEU A 94 0.47 16.84 6.76
N GLN A 95 1.36 17.73 7.20
CA GLN A 95 1.36 18.27 8.55
C GLN A 95 0.09 19.09 8.83
N THR A 96 -0.31 19.95 7.89
CA THR A 96 -1.52 20.76 8.00
C THR A 96 -2.76 19.87 8.13
N VAL A 97 -2.87 18.83 7.30
CA VAL A 97 -3.99 17.89 7.37
C VAL A 97 -3.92 17.08 8.65
N ALA A 98 -2.75 16.60 9.08
CA ALA A 98 -2.56 15.88 10.33
C ALA A 98 -3.04 16.70 11.54
N ASN A 99 -2.70 17.99 11.58
CA ASN A 99 -3.12 18.91 12.64
C ASN A 99 -4.64 19.09 12.73
N ARG A 100 -5.39 18.90 11.63
CA ARG A 100 -6.86 19.00 11.64
C ARG A 100 -7.54 17.87 12.42
N TRP A 101 -6.85 16.76 12.68
CA TRP A 101 -7.40 15.60 13.38
C TRP A 101 -7.26 15.69 14.91
N ASP A 102 -6.88 16.85 15.44
CA ASP A 102 -6.84 17.19 16.88
C ASP A 102 -5.98 16.23 17.74
N ARG A 103 -5.03 15.54 17.12
CA ARG A 103 -4.04 14.68 17.79
C ARG A 103 -2.64 15.24 17.58
N ALA A 104 -2.10 15.88 18.61
CA ALA A 104 -0.77 16.49 18.60
C ALA A 104 0.35 15.50 18.24
N ASP A 105 0.20 14.22 18.60
CA ASP A 105 1.20 13.18 18.35
C ASP A 105 1.10 12.54 16.96
N MET A 106 0.10 12.93 16.15
CA MET A 106 -0.17 12.23 14.90
C MET A 106 0.84 12.55 13.81
N TRP A 107 1.21 13.83 13.66
CA TRP A 107 2.27 14.22 12.73
C TRP A 107 3.63 13.58 13.05
N PRO A 108 4.19 13.68 14.27
CA PRO A 108 5.50 13.08 14.57
C PRO A 108 5.49 11.55 14.46
N ALA A 109 4.37 10.89 14.78
CA ALA A 109 4.23 9.46 14.57
C ALA A 109 4.19 9.10 13.07
N LEU A 110 3.47 9.87 12.25
CA LEU A 110 3.43 9.68 10.80
C LEU A 110 4.81 9.94 10.17
N GLU A 111 5.45 11.04 10.52
CA GLU A 111 6.78 11.41 10.02
C GLU A 111 7.80 10.31 10.33
N LYS A 112 7.81 9.80 11.56
CA LYS A 112 8.65 8.66 11.93
C LYS A 112 8.43 7.45 11.02
N ILE A 113 7.18 7.10 10.73
CA ILE A 113 6.85 5.98 9.82
C ILE A 113 7.29 6.26 8.38
N LEU A 114 7.14 7.51 7.91
CA LEU A 114 7.54 7.91 6.56
C LEU A 114 9.05 7.87 6.37
N THR A 115 9.82 8.36 7.35
CA THR A 115 11.29 8.38 7.35
C THR A 115 11.90 7.00 7.65
N GLN A 116 11.15 6.10 8.29
CA GLN A 116 11.65 4.77 8.64
C GLN A 116 12.05 3.98 7.39
N ASN A 117 13.35 3.73 7.26
CA ASN A 117 13.91 2.95 6.17
C ASN A 117 13.46 1.48 6.30
N PRO A 118 12.87 0.87 5.26
CA PRO A 118 12.49 -0.55 5.30
C PRO A 118 13.67 -1.48 5.62
N MET A 119 14.89 -1.05 5.32
CA MET A 119 16.13 -1.77 5.62
C MET A 119 16.41 -1.89 7.13
N GLU A 120 15.90 -0.97 7.95
CA GLU A 120 16.08 -1.01 9.42
C GLU A 120 15.18 -2.03 10.10
N ILE A 121 14.14 -2.52 9.40
CA ILE A 121 13.19 -3.52 9.90
C ILE A 121 13.78 -4.93 9.75
N TYR A 122 14.85 -5.09 8.97
CA TYR A 122 15.51 -6.38 8.82
C TYR A 122 16.39 -6.68 10.03
N PRO A 123 16.38 -7.92 10.54
CA PRO A 123 17.33 -8.31 11.55
C PRO A 123 18.75 -8.14 10.99
N ALA A 124 19.62 -7.48 11.76
CA ALA A 124 21.01 -7.24 11.37
C ALA A 124 21.80 -8.53 11.05
N ARG A 125 21.27 -9.70 11.46
CA ARG A 125 21.78 -11.03 11.11
C ARG A 125 20.65 -11.89 10.58
N ILE A 126 20.87 -12.51 9.43
CA ILE A 126 19.97 -13.53 8.88
C ILE A 126 20.00 -14.73 9.85
N PRO A 127 18.84 -15.18 10.39
CA PRO A 127 18.81 -16.36 11.24
C PRO A 127 19.30 -17.58 10.46
N LYS A 128 19.99 -18.51 11.14
CA LYS A 128 20.42 -19.77 10.52
C LYS A 128 19.19 -20.46 9.92
N ALA A 129 19.31 -20.93 8.68
CA ALA A 129 18.26 -21.70 8.02
C ALA A 129 17.84 -22.88 8.92
N PRO A 130 16.54 -23.14 9.09
CA PRO A 130 16.07 -24.33 9.80
C PRO A 130 16.66 -25.62 9.20
N ASP A 131 16.90 -26.64 10.02
CA ASP A 131 17.63 -27.83 9.59
C ASP A 131 16.94 -28.57 8.42
N PHE A 132 15.61 -28.46 8.29
CA PHE A 132 14.84 -29.06 7.20
C PHE A 132 15.13 -28.45 5.80
N TRP A 133 15.80 -27.29 5.74
CA TRP A 133 16.29 -26.69 4.49
C TRP A 133 17.63 -27.25 4.02
N HIS A 134 18.31 -28.07 4.84
CA HIS A 134 19.51 -28.76 4.39
C HIS A 134 19.14 -29.86 3.38
N PRO A 135 19.77 -29.93 2.20
CA PRO A 135 19.50 -30.96 1.20
C PRO A 135 19.60 -32.40 1.73
N GLN A 136 20.42 -32.60 2.77
CA GLN A 136 20.59 -33.88 3.46
C GLN A 136 19.35 -34.34 4.23
N MET A 137 18.48 -33.40 4.62
CA MET A 137 17.24 -33.64 5.38
C MET A 137 16.03 -33.79 4.45
N TRP A 138 16.20 -33.65 3.14
CA TRP A 138 15.10 -33.82 2.18
C TRP A 138 14.78 -35.30 2.00
N SER A 139 13.49 -35.60 1.99
CA SER A 139 13.03 -36.95 1.63
C SER A 139 13.39 -37.23 0.17
N ARG A 140 14.09 -38.34 -0.09
CA ARG A 140 14.45 -38.73 -1.45
C ARG A 140 13.16 -38.94 -2.27
N PRO A 141 13.04 -38.35 -3.47
CA PRO A 141 11.89 -38.59 -4.32
C PRO A 141 11.80 -40.10 -4.64
N ARG A 142 10.59 -40.65 -4.51
CA ARG A 142 10.29 -42.05 -4.79
C ARG A 142 9.42 -42.15 -6.03
N LEU A 143 9.67 -43.17 -6.84
CA LEU A 143 8.83 -43.46 -8.00
C LEU A 143 7.44 -43.91 -7.53
N ILE A 144 6.40 -43.28 -8.08
CA ILE A 144 4.99 -43.56 -7.74
C ILE A 144 4.62 -45.01 -8.09
N THR A 145 5.25 -45.57 -9.12
CA THR A 145 4.95 -46.91 -9.64
C THR A 145 5.45 -48.03 -8.74
N ASN A 146 6.68 -47.94 -8.22
CA ASN A 146 7.36 -49.05 -7.54
C ASN A 146 7.93 -48.68 -6.16
N ASN A 147 7.67 -47.47 -5.65
CA ASN A 147 8.19 -46.94 -4.38
C ASN A 147 9.74 -46.99 -4.25
N GLN A 148 10.44 -47.14 -5.37
CA GLN A 148 11.90 -47.17 -5.42
C GLN A 148 12.47 -45.75 -5.35
N THR A 149 13.59 -45.58 -4.66
CA THR A 149 14.34 -44.31 -4.65
C THR A 149 14.95 -44.06 -6.01
N VAL A 150 14.83 -42.85 -6.54
CA VAL A 150 15.57 -42.41 -7.73
C VAL A 150 17.04 -42.28 -7.31
N THR A 151 17.90 -43.14 -7.85
CA THR A 151 19.37 -43.14 -7.64
C THR A 151 20.02 -42.03 -8.44
#